data_AF-A0A971GY92-F1
#
_entry.id   AF-A0A971GY92-F1
#
_cell.length_a   1.000
_cell.length_b   1.000
_cell.length_c   1.000
_cell.angle_alpha   90.00
_cell.angle_beta   90.00
_cell.angle_gamma   90.00
#
_symmetry.space_group_name_H-M   'P 1'
#
loop_
_entity.id
_entity.type
_entity.pdbx_description
1 polymer ?
#
loop_
_entity_poly.entity_id
_entity_poly.type
_entity_poly.pdbx_seq_one_letter_code
_entity_poly.pdbx_strand_id
1 'polypeptide(L)'
;RGPSGGFSTVRAVGIKFPEREGTVVSMNMFDCSKTPLYRTFELVKQEARRYGVQVTGSELVGPVKLDYLLNNVEFYLGLQGFRKEQILEHHLIEG
;
A
#
# COMPACT_ATOMS: atom_id res chain seq x y z
N ARG A 1 -2.98 -16.93 -5.42
CA ARG A 1 -1.97 -16.14 -6.18
C ARG A 1 -2.61 -15.71 -7.51
N GLY A 2 -2.24 -14.56 -8.07
CA GLY A 2 -2.76 -14.13 -9.37
C GLY A 2 -2.26 -14.99 -10.54
N PRO A 3 -2.82 -14.82 -11.75
CA PRO A 3 -2.45 -15.59 -12.95
C PRO A 3 -0.97 -15.47 -13.34
N SER A 4 -0.35 -14.33 -13.01
CA SER A 4 1.08 -14.04 -13.22
C SER A 4 1.91 -14.17 -11.94
N GLY A 5 1.37 -14.81 -10.89
CA GLY A 5 1.95 -14.83 -9.55
C GLY A 5 1.42 -13.69 -8.66
N GLY A 6 2.02 -13.51 -7.49
CA GLY A 6 1.66 -12.42 -6.57
C GLY A 6 0.19 -12.41 -6.10
N PHE A 7 -0.32 -11.20 -5.83
CA PHE A 7 -1.69 -10.95 -5.36
C PHE A 7 -2.67 -10.86 -6.54
N SER A 8 -3.82 -11.52 -6.44
CA SER A 8 -4.85 -11.53 -7.50
C SER A 8 -5.60 -10.21 -7.65
N THR A 9 -5.54 -9.32 -6.65
CA THR A 9 -6.22 -8.02 -6.64
C THR A 9 -5.29 -6.85 -6.97
N VAL A 10 -4.14 -7.15 -7.57
CA VAL A 10 -3.09 -6.16 -7.87
C VAL A 10 -2.56 -6.39 -9.28
N ARG A 11 -2.33 -5.31 -10.01
CA ARG A 11 -1.49 -5.31 -11.23
C ARG A 11 -0.33 -4.37 -11.01
N ALA A 12 0.87 -4.79 -11.37
CA ALA A 12 2.08 -4.02 -11.16
C ALA A 12 2.97 -3.99 -12.40
N VAL A 13 3.72 -2.91 -12.57
CA VAL A 13 4.70 -2.73 -13.64
C VAL A 13 5.90 -1.93 -13.13
N GLY A 14 7.10 -2.29 -13.57
CA GLY A 14 8.31 -1.51 -13.33
C GLY A 14 8.39 -0.32 -14.29
N ILE A 15 8.64 0.88 -13.78
CA ILE A 15 8.74 2.10 -14.57
C ILE A 15 10.03 2.84 -14.20
N LYS A 16 10.81 3.21 -15.20
CA LYS A 16 11.96 4.11 -15.06
C LYS A 16 11.58 5.47 -15.63
N PHE A 17 11.59 6.50 -14.81
CA PHE A 17 11.40 7.88 -15.26
C PHE A 17 12.75 8.50 -15.60
N PRO A 18 12.93 9.11 -16.79
CA PRO A 18 14.18 9.80 -17.16
C PRO A 18 14.60 10.88 -16.15
N GLU A 19 13.62 11.56 -15.56
CA GLU A 19 13.78 12.70 -14.67
C GLU A 19 13.92 12.33 -13.18
N ARG A 20 13.82 11.04 -12.81
CA ARG A 20 13.97 10.58 -11.42
C ARG A 20 15.09 9.55 -11.28
N GLU A 21 15.84 9.65 -10.19
CA GLU A 21 16.76 8.58 -9.81
C GLU A 21 15.99 7.32 -9.38
N GLY A 22 16.56 6.15 -9.67
CA GLY A 22 15.93 4.86 -9.37
C GLY A 22 14.77 4.47 -10.31
N THR A 23 14.13 3.35 -9.99
CA THR A 23 13.00 2.77 -10.72
C THR A 23 11.84 2.60 -9.73
N VAL A 24 10.62 2.77 -10.19
CA VAL A 24 9.42 2.55 -9.37
C VAL A 24 8.70 1.28 -9.78
N VAL A 25 8.01 0.66 -8.83
CA VAL A 25 6.99 -0.35 -9.12
C VAL A 25 5.64 0.35 -9.04
N SER A 26 5.04 0.66 -10.19
CA SER A 26 3.69 1.21 -10.25
C SER A 26 2.69 0.09 -10.02
N MET A 27 1.70 0.31 -9.16
CA MET A 27 0.76 -0.72 -8.72
C MET A 27 -0.67 -0.19 -8.76
N ASN A 28 -1.52 -0.84 -9.54
CA ASN A 28 -2.96 -0.64 -9.49
C ASN A 28 -3.57 -1.62 -8.49
N MET A 29 -4.24 -1.06 -7.47
CA MET A 29 -4.86 -1.79 -6.38
C MET A 29 -6.36 -1.91 -6.62
N PHE A 30 -6.85 -3.10 -6.97
CA PHE A 30 -8.27 -3.30 -7.28
C PHE A 30 -9.13 -3.53 -6.04
N ASP A 31 -8.55 -4.10 -4.99
CA ASP A 31 -9.25 -4.38 -3.73
C ASP A 31 -8.26 -4.42 -2.56
N CYS A 32 -8.22 -3.31 -1.81
CA CYS A 32 -7.36 -3.15 -0.65
C CYS A 32 -7.93 -3.79 0.62
N SER A 33 -9.19 -4.21 0.63
CA SER A 33 -9.75 -4.98 1.74
C SER A 33 -9.16 -6.40 1.76
N LYS A 34 -8.94 -6.98 0.56
CA LYS A 34 -8.30 -8.30 0.39
C LYS A 34 -6.79 -8.24 0.39
N THR A 35 -6.21 -7.22 -0.25
CA THR A 35 -4.76 -7.00 -0.27
C THR A 35 -4.45 -5.59 0.25
N PRO A 36 -4.25 -5.42 1.57
CA PRO A 36 -3.89 -4.13 2.15
C PRO A 36 -2.60 -3.57 1.54
N LEU A 37 -2.50 -2.24 1.47
CA LEU A 37 -1.35 -1.55 0.85
C LEU A 37 -0.02 -1.95 1.51
N TYR A 38 0.01 -2.14 2.83
CA TYR A 38 1.21 -2.54 3.57
C TYR A 38 1.73 -3.89 3.09
N ARG A 39 0.84 -4.84 2.71
CA ARG A 39 1.25 -6.16 2.23
C ARG A 39 1.96 -6.05 0.90
N THR A 40 1.46 -5.22 -0.01
CA THR A 40 2.14 -4.98 -1.28
C THR A 40 3.47 -4.28 -1.08
N PHE A 41 3.52 -3.28 -0.20
CA PHE A 41 4.74 -2.53 0.07
C PHE A 41 5.82 -3.40 0.73
N GLU A 42 5.46 -4.19 1.75
CA GLU A 42 6.39 -5.12 2.40
C GLU A 42 6.84 -6.24 1.45
N LEU A 43 5.97 -6.74 0.56
CA LEU A 43 6.38 -7.71 -0.45
C LEU A 43 7.43 -7.11 -1.39
N VAL A 44 7.21 -5.89 -1.90
CA VAL A 44 8.18 -5.20 -2.76
C VAL A 44 9.51 -4.98 -2.02
N LYS A 45 9.47 -4.55 -0.75
CA LYS A 45 10.67 -4.43 0.10
C LYS A 45 11.41 -5.75 0.27
N GLN A 46 10.69 -6.83 0.53
CA GLN A 46 11.28 -8.16 0.70
C GLN A 46 11.94 -8.66 -0.59
N GLU A 47 11.27 -8.51 -1.74
CA GLU A 47 11.83 -8.90 -3.03
C GLU A 47 13.04 -8.04 -3.41
N ALA A 48 12.95 -6.70 -3.28
CA ALA A 48 14.07 -5.79 -3.56
C ALA A 48 15.31 -6.11 -2.70
N ARG A 49 15.09 -6.41 -1.41
CA ARG A 49 16.17 -6.76 -0.47
C ARG A 49 16.94 -8.01 -0.91
N ARG A 50 16.29 -8.99 -1.55
CA ARG A 50 16.96 -10.19 -2.09
C ARG A 50 18.00 -9.86 -3.16
N TYR A 51 17.87 -8.70 -3.80
CA TYR A 51 18.79 -8.19 -4.82
C TYR A 51 19.68 -7.07 -4.29
N GLY A 52 19.72 -6.84 -2.97
CA GLY A 52 20.50 -5.74 -2.37
C GLY A 52 19.97 -4.35 -2.69
N VAL A 53 18.74 -4.23 -3.19
CA VAL A 53 18.10 -2.96 -3.52
C VAL A 53 17.26 -2.48 -2.35
N GLN A 54 17.43 -1.21 -1.98
CA GLN A 54 16.63 -0.56 -0.95
C GLN A 54 15.43 0.16 -1.58
N VAL A 55 14.23 -0.10 -1.04
CA VAL A 55 13.04 0.71 -1.35
C VAL A 55 13.09 1.96 -0.48
N THR A 56 13.12 3.14 -1.11
CA THR A 56 13.31 4.43 -0.44
C THR A 56 12.00 5.12 -0.06
N GLY A 57 10.88 4.72 -0.65
CA GLY A 57 9.57 5.29 -0.35
C GLY A 57 8.47 4.77 -1.25
N SER A 58 7.29 5.38 -1.12
CA SER A 58 6.11 5.12 -1.94
C SER A 58 5.29 6.39 -2.09
N GLU A 59 4.53 6.49 -3.18
CA GLU A 59 3.62 7.60 -3.47
C GLU A 59 2.23 7.02 -3.73
N LEU A 60 1.19 7.67 -3.19
CA LEU A 60 -0.19 7.35 -3.50
C LEU A 60 -0.69 8.31 -4.58
N VAL A 61 -1.21 7.76 -5.68
CA VAL A 61 -1.71 8.54 -6.81
C VAL A 61 -3.23 8.59 -6.77
N GLY A 62 -3.80 9.79 -6.61
CA GLY A 62 -5.25 10.02 -6.58
C GLY A 62 -5.89 9.83 -5.20
N PRO A 63 -7.23 9.78 -5.13
CA PRO A 63 -7.94 9.59 -3.86
C PRO A 63 -7.90 8.13 -3.41
N VAL A 64 -8.01 7.91 -2.09
CA VAL A 64 -8.07 6.60 -1.45
C VAL A 64 -9.14 6.58 -0.37
N LYS A 65 -9.78 5.43 -0.16
CA LYS A 65 -10.73 5.25 0.96
C LYS A 65 -9.98 5.27 2.28
N LEU A 66 -10.52 5.97 3.28
CA LEU A 66 -9.96 6.01 4.65
C LEU A 66 -9.70 4.61 5.19
N ASP A 67 -10.66 3.70 5.08
CA ASP A 67 -10.56 2.30 5.50
C ASP A 67 -9.32 1.57 4.97
N TYR A 68 -8.90 1.90 3.75
CA TYR A 68 -7.73 1.27 3.15
C TYR A 68 -6.44 1.80 3.80
N LEU A 69 -6.42 3.04 4.27
CA LEU A 69 -5.29 3.59 5.02
C LEU A 69 -5.27 3.09 6.47
N LEU A 70 -6.43 2.95 7.12
CA LEU A 70 -6.48 2.52 8.53
C LEU A 70 -5.85 1.15 8.74
N ASN A 71 -6.11 0.20 7.86
CA ASN A 71 -5.47 -1.12 7.91
C ASN A 71 -3.92 -1.04 7.84
N ASN A 72 -3.35 -0.01 7.21
CA ASN A 72 -1.91 0.21 7.20
C ASN A 72 -1.41 0.77 8.51
N VAL A 73 -2.12 1.76 9.06
CA VAL A 73 -1.78 2.40 10.33
C VAL A 73 -1.81 1.36 11.46
N GLU A 74 -2.86 0.54 11.51
CA GLU A 74 -2.96 -0.56 12.48
C GLU A 74 -1.80 -1.54 12.37
N PHE A 75 -1.41 -1.94 11.15
CA PHE A 75 -0.31 -2.87 10.92
C PHE A 75 1.05 -2.29 11.33
N TYR A 76 1.38 -1.09 10.87
CA TYR A 76 2.70 -0.49 11.11
C TYR A 76 2.90 0.00 12.54
N LEU A 77 1.83 0.46 13.21
CA LEU A 77 1.91 0.92 14.60
C LEU A 77 1.55 -0.17 15.61
N GLY A 78 1.01 -1.31 15.18
CA GLY A 78 0.57 -2.39 16.06
C GLY A 78 -0.58 -1.99 16.97
N LEU A 79 -1.51 -1.15 16.48
CA LEU A 79 -2.60 -0.62 17.29
C LEU A 79 -3.57 -1.75 17.68
N GLN A 80 -3.74 -1.97 18.99
CA GLN A 80 -4.66 -2.96 19.50
C GLN A 80 -5.99 -2.31 19.88
N GLY A 81 -7.09 -2.86 19.36
CA GLY A 81 -8.44 -2.36 19.65
C GLY A 81 -8.71 -0.95 19.11
N PHE A 82 -7.98 -0.55 18.06
CA PHE A 82 -8.25 0.70 17.36
C PHE A 82 -9.65 0.66 16.76
N ARG A 83 -10.40 1.74 16.94
CA ARG A 83 -11.75 1.87 16.40
C ARG A 83 -11.88 3.17 15.62
N LYS A 84 -12.66 3.14 14.54
CA LYS A 84 -12.81 4.28 13.64
C LYS A 84 -13.42 5.50 14.33
N GLU A 85 -14.21 5.29 15.37
CA GLU A 85 -14.82 6.36 16.17
C GLU A 85 -13.78 7.17 16.96
N GLN A 86 -12.52 6.70 17.04
CA GLN A 86 -11.42 7.49 17.59
C GLN A 86 -10.87 8.52 16.61
N ILE A 87 -11.25 8.48 15.33
CA ILE A 87 -10.85 9.44 14.29
C ILE A 87 -11.81 10.62 14.34
N LEU A 88 -11.29 11.83 14.52
CA LEU A 88 -12.10 13.03 14.67
C LEU A 88 -12.99 13.26 13.43
N GLU A 89 -12.41 13.14 12.24
CA GLU A 89 -13.10 13.35 10.97
C GLU A 89 -14.21 12.32 10.72
N HIS A 90 -14.17 11.15 11.37
CA HIS A 90 -15.25 10.16 11.24
C HIS A 90 -16.59 10.74 11.68
N HIS A 91 -16.59 11.54 12.75
CA HIS A 91 -17.79 12.21 13.27
C HIS A 91 -18.29 13.34 12.38
N LEU A 92 -17.44 13.86 11.49
CA LEU A 92 -17.82 14.87 10.49
C LEU A 92 -18.41 14.24 9.22
N ILE A 93 -18.09 12.98 8.94
CA ILE A 93 -18.52 12.26 7.74
C ILE A 93 -19.87 11.56 7.97
N GLU A 94 -20.15 11.12 9.20
CA GLU A 94 -21.40 10.43 9.56
C GLU A 94 -22.55 11.36 9.99
N GLY A 95 -22.27 12.66 10.21
CA GLY A 95 -23.27 13.68 10.51
C GLY A 95 -23.79 14.40 9.28
#